data_AF-A0A5K0Z0L6-F1
#
_entry.id   AF-A0A5K0Z0L6-F1
#
_cell.length_a   1.000
_cell.length_b   1.000
_cell.length_c   1.000
_cell.angle_alpha   90.00
_cell.angle_beta   90.00
_cell.angle_gamma   90.00
#
_symmetry.space_group_name_H-M   'P 1'
#
loop_
_entity.id
_entity.type
_entity.pdbx_description
1 polymer ?
#
loop_
_entity_poly.entity_id
_entity_poly.type
_entity_poly.pdbx_seq_one_letter_code
_entity_poly.pdbx_strand_id
1 'polypeptide(L)'
;GFILLSVQAHLQQLRPPKCNMRTEGNHCEEARGLQALIFFLALYLVALGSGCLKPNMLSHGADQFSRDDTKQSRKLSSYFNAAYFSFSLGELIALTILVWVQTNSGMGLGFGISAAAMALGLGSLICGFTFYRNKPPQGSIFTPILQ
;
A
#
# COMPACT_ATOMS: atom_id res chain seq x y z
N GLY A 1 5.14 6.61 -4.35
CA GLY A 1 3.80 6.47 -4.97
C GLY A 1 2.84 7.52 -4.42
N PHE A 2 2.17 7.24 -3.30
CA PHE A 2 1.12 8.12 -2.75
C PHE A 2 1.55 9.55 -2.42
N ILE A 3 2.79 9.75 -1.92
CA ILE A 3 3.33 11.10 -1.70
C ILE A 3 3.43 11.87 -3.02
N LEU A 4 3.95 11.24 -4.08
CA LEU A 4 4.03 11.83 -5.41
C LEU A 4 2.64 12.22 -5.94
N LEU A 5 1.66 11.32 -5.80
CA LEU A 5 0.26 11.58 -6.19
C LEU A 5 -0.37 12.72 -5.37
N SER A 6 -0.08 12.79 -4.07
CA SER A 6 -0.59 13.86 -3.20
C SER A 6 0.05 15.21 -3.55
N VAL A 7 1.36 15.25 -3.82
CA VAL A 7 2.08 16.45 -4.27
C VAL A 7 1.55 16.91 -5.63
N GLN A 8 1.38 16.01 -6.59
CA GLN A 8 0.79 16.31 -7.90
C GLN A 8 -0.66 16.82 -7.77
N ALA A 9 -1.42 16.32 -6.80
CA ALA A 9 -2.80 16.75 -6.57
C ALA A 9 -2.92 18.16 -5.95
N HIS A 10 -1.90 18.62 -5.22
CA HIS A 10 -1.87 19.96 -4.61
C HIS A 10 -1.23 21.01 -5.53
N LEU A 11 -0.26 20.63 -6.36
CA LEU A 11 0.39 21.55 -7.29
C LEU A 11 -0.46 21.73 -8.55
N GLN A 12 -1.14 22.87 -8.65
CA GLN A 12 -1.97 23.21 -9.82
C GLN A 12 -1.18 23.27 -11.13
N GLN A 13 0.15 23.41 -11.06
CA GLN A 13 1.05 23.44 -12.22
C GLN A 13 1.34 22.05 -12.81
N LEU A 14 1.12 20.97 -12.03
CA LEU A 14 1.31 19.58 -12.47
C LEU A 14 -0.01 18.87 -12.81
N ARG A 15 -1.12 19.63 -12.88
CA ARG A 15 -2.44 19.12 -13.24
C ARG A 15 -3.05 19.95 -14.37
N PRO A 16 -3.80 19.34 -15.30
CA PRO A 16 -4.63 20.10 -16.22
C PRO A 16 -5.69 20.93 -15.46
N PRO A 17 -6.18 22.03 -16.05
CA PRO A 17 -7.20 22.87 -15.45
C PRO A 17 -8.45 22.06 -15.07
N LYS A 18 -9.14 22.50 -14.01
CA LYS A 18 -10.35 21.82 -13.53
C LYS A 18 -11.43 21.90 -14.62
N CYS A 19 -11.70 20.77 -15.27
CA CYS A 19 -12.72 20.66 -16.29
C CYS A 19 -13.72 19.57 -15.91
N ASN A 20 -15.02 19.85 -16.06
CA ASN A 20 -16.06 18.88 -15.82
C ASN A 20 -16.41 18.19 -17.13
N MET A 21 -15.91 16.95 -17.32
CA MET A 21 -16.17 16.16 -18.53
C MET A 21 -17.67 15.96 -18.82
N ARG A 22 -18.55 16.12 -17.82
CA ARG A 22 -20.00 15.98 -17.98
C ARG A 22 -20.67 17.23 -18.58
N THR A 23 -20.05 18.40 -18.45
CA THR A 23 -20.60 19.69 -18.88
C THR A 23 -19.84 20.27 -20.07
N GLU A 24 -18.52 20.04 -20.12
CA GLU A 24 -17.57 20.70 -21.03
C GLU A 24 -16.84 19.66 -21.91
N GLY A 25 -17.55 18.61 -22.35
CA GLY A 25 -16.99 17.35 -22.86
C GLY A 25 -15.78 17.45 -23.80
N ASN A 26 -15.79 18.37 -24.77
CA ASN A 26 -14.70 18.53 -25.76
C ASN A 26 -13.68 19.65 -25.43
N HIS A 27 -13.85 20.40 -24.33
CA HIS A 27 -12.94 21.50 -23.93
C HIS A 27 -11.99 21.11 -22.79
N CYS A 28 -12.02 19.87 -22.31
CA CYS A 28 -11.08 19.42 -21.30
C CYS A 28 -9.70 19.11 -21.90
N GLU A 29 -8.66 19.76 -21.39
CA GLU A 29 -7.28 19.52 -21.81
C GLU A 29 -6.74 18.23 -21.19
N GLU A 30 -6.21 17.35 -22.03
CA GLU A 30 -5.59 16.10 -21.59
C GLU A 30 -4.23 16.35 -20.92
N ALA A 31 -3.90 15.57 -19.89
CA ALA A 31 -2.58 15.62 -19.28
C ALA A 31 -1.52 15.15 -20.30
N ARG A 32 -0.64 16.06 -20.75
CA ARG A 32 0.43 15.77 -21.72
C ARG A 32 1.82 15.98 -21.14
N GLY A 33 2.81 15.28 -21.73
CA GLY A 33 4.22 15.42 -21.37
C GLY A 33 4.55 15.03 -19.93
N LEU A 34 5.13 15.96 -19.17
CA LEU A 34 5.66 15.72 -17.84
C LEU A 34 4.58 15.35 -16.81
N GLN A 35 3.37 15.91 -16.92
CA GLN A 35 2.27 15.63 -15.98
C GLN A 35 1.80 14.17 -16.04
N ALA A 36 1.71 13.62 -17.26
CA ALA A 36 1.35 12.23 -17.48
C ALA A 36 2.47 11.28 -17.03
N LEU A 37 3.73 11.62 -17.32
CA LEU A 37 4.88 10.81 -16.91
C LEU A 37 4.96 10.67 -15.39
N ILE A 38 4.87 11.78 -14.65
CA ILE A 38 4.91 11.79 -13.18
C ILE A 38 3.74 10.96 -12.62
N PHE A 39 2.56 11.09 -13.20
CA PHE A 39 1.38 10.32 -12.79
C PHE A 39 1.58 8.81 -12.96
N PHE A 40 1.99 8.37 -14.16
CA PHE A 40 2.24 6.94 -14.41
C PHE A 40 3.38 6.38 -13.57
N LEU A 41 4.48 7.13 -13.42
CA LEU A 41 5.57 6.74 -12.54
C LEU A 41 5.08 6.54 -11.10
N ALA A 42 4.25 7.46 -10.60
CA ALA A 42 3.67 7.36 -9.27
C ALA A 42 2.76 6.13 -9.12
N LEU A 43 1.95 5.81 -10.13
CA LEU A 43 1.12 4.61 -10.16
C LEU A 43 1.96 3.33 -10.18
N TYR A 44 3.01 3.27 -11.00
CA TYR A 44 3.92 2.12 -11.03
C TYR A 44 4.63 1.92 -9.69
N LEU A 45 5.04 3.00 -9.03
CA LEU A 45 5.61 2.94 -7.67
C LEU A 45 4.60 2.40 -6.64
N VAL A 46 3.32 2.78 -6.74
CA VAL A 46 2.26 2.23 -5.86
C VAL A 46 2.05 0.75 -6.15
N ALA A 47 1.97 0.36 -7.42
CA ALA A 47 1.76 -1.03 -7.84
C ALA A 47 2.90 -1.92 -7.37
N LEU A 48 4.15 -1.50 -7.58
CA LEU A 48 5.35 -2.20 -7.13
C LEU A 48 5.36 -2.33 -5.61
N GLY A 49 5.14 -1.24 -4.87
CA GLY A 49 5.10 -1.27 -3.41
C GLY A 49 4.01 -2.19 -2.85
N SER A 50 2.80 -2.16 -3.43
CA SER A 50 1.70 -3.04 -3.03
C SER A 50 1.99 -4.51 -3.33
N GLY A 51 2.62 -4.79 -4.48
CA GLY A 51 3.04 -6.13 -4.89
C GLY A 51 4.10 -6.73 -3.98
N CYS A 52 5.07 -5.93 -3.52
CA CYS A 52 6.12 -6.40 -2.62
C CYS A 52 5.62 -6.58 -1.17
N LEU A 53 4.78 -5.68 -0.67
CA LEU A 53 4.38 -5.66 0.74
C LEU A 53 3.46 -6.83 1.12
N LYS A 54 2.47 -7.16 0.27
CA LYS A 54 1.45 -8.18 0.57
C LYS A 54 2.03 -9.58 0.88
N PRO A 55 2.87 -10.20 0.02
CA PRO A 55 3.42 -11.52 0.30
C PRO A 55 4.47 -11.52 1.41
N ASN A 56 5.26 -10.44 1.50
CA ASN A 56 6.34 -10.35 2.49
C ASN A 56 5.82 -10.15 3.92
N MET A 57 4.70 -9.44 4.10
CA MET A 57 4.16 -9.16 5.43
C MET A 57 3.60 -10.43 6.12
N LEU A 58 2.88 -11.27 5.38
CA LEU A 58 2.32 -12.52 5.91
C LEU A 58 3.39 -13.56 6.19
N SER A 59 4.38 -13.69 5.30
CA SER A 59 5.53 -14.59 5.50
C SER A 59 6.36 -14.16 6.71
N HIS A 60 6.70 -12.88 6.81
CA HIS A 60 7.42 -12.35 7.97
C HIS A 60 6.66 -12.56 9.29
N GLY A 61 5.33 -12.35 9.30
CA GLY A 61 4.50 -12.63 10.47
C GLY A 61 4.43 -14.11 10.83
N ALA A 62 4.41 -15.01 9.83
CA ALA A 62 4.43 -16.44 10.06
C ALA A 62 5.76 -16.92 10.64
N ASP A 63 6.89 -16.34 10.20
CA ASP A 63 8.24 -16.69 10.66
C ASP A 63 8.47 -16.42 12.16
N GLN A 64 7.63 -15.59 12.77
CA GLN A 64 7.65 -15.29 14.20
C GLN A 64 7.21 -16.48 15.07
N PHE A 65 6.45 -17.43 14.52
CA PHE A 65 5.96 -18.61 15.24
C PHE A 65 6.80 -19.85 14.87
N SER A 66 7.31 -20.58 15.87
CA SER A 66 8.02 -21.84 15.62
C SER A 66 7.03 -22.96 15.30
N ARG A 67 7.32 -23.76 14.26
CA ARG A 67 6.49 -24.90 13.84
C ARG A 67 6.69 -26.14 14.72
N ASP A 68 7.76 -26.18 15.50
CA ASP A 68 8.14 -27.32 16.34
C ASP A 68 7.29 -27.46 17.61
N ASP A 69 6.55 -26.42 18.00
CA ASP A 69 5.68 -26.42 19.17
C ASP A 69 4.19 -26.53 18.75
N THR A 70 3.52 -27.60 19.14
CA THR A 70 2.07 -27.81 18.87
C THR A 70 1.20 -26.67 19.43
N LYS A 71 1.62 -26.07 20.55
CA LYS A 71 0.95 -24.90 21.16
C LYS A 71 1.15 -23.62 20.35
N GLN A 72 2.28 -23.47 19.65
CA GLN A 72 2.55 -22.32 18.79
C GLN A 72 1.86 -22.45 17.43
N SER A 73 1.69 -23.66 16.91
CA SER A 73 0.90 -23.92 15.69
C SER A 73 -0.56 -23.43 15.81
N ARG A 74 -1.21 -23.66 16.97
CA ARG A 74 -2.57 -23.12 17.22
C ARG A 74 -2.60 -21.59 17.26
N LYS A 75 -1.54 -20.95 17.79
CA LYS A 75 -1.41 -19.49 17.81
C LYS A 75 -1.19 -18.91 16.40
N LEU A 76 -0.47 -19.63 15.54
CA LEU A 76 -0.28 -19.25 14.14
C LEU A 76 -1.60 -19.22 13.37
N SER A 77 -2.46 -20.22 13.55
CA SER A 77 -3.81 -20.22 12.93
C SER A 77 -4.67 -19.05 13.44
N SER A 78 -4.64 -18.77 14.74
CA SER A 78 -5.33 -17.60 15.31
C SER A 78 -4.78 -16.28 14.77
N TYR A 79 -3.46 -16.20 14.54
CA TYR A 79 -2.81 -15.04 13.93
C TYR A 79 -3.32 -14.82 12.50
N PHE A 80 -3.34 -15.85 11.66
CA PHE A 80 -3.85 -15.72 10.29
C PHE A 80 -5.33 -15.33 10.26
N ASN A 81 -6.16 -15.91 11.12
CA ASN A 81 -7.57 -15.53 11.22
C ASN A 81 -7.74 -14.07 11.64
N ALA A 82 -7.00 -13.62 12.66
CA ALA A 82 -7.04 -12.24 13.11
C ALA A 82 -6.51 -11.27 12.04
N ALA A 83 -5.40 -11.60 11.38
CA ALA A 83 -4.81 -10.80 10.30
C ALA A 83 -5.77 -10.66 9.11
N TYR A 84 -6.42 -11.75 8.70
CA TYR A 84 -7.40 -11.73 7.62
C TYR A 84 -8.63 -10.91 7.98
N PHE A 85 -9.15 -11.06 9.20
CA PHE A 85 -10.26 -10.25 9.70
C PHE A 85 -9.91 -8.76 9.72
N SER A 86 -8.74 -8.39 10.25
CA SER A 86 -8.27 -7.00 10.25
C SER A 86 -8.07 -6.46 8.84
N PHE A 87 -7.58 -7.28 7.90
CA PHE A 87 -7.44 -6.88 6.50
C PHE A 87 -8.80 -6.58 5.86
N SER A 88 -9.78 -7.48 6.00
CA SER A 88 -11.12 -7.27 5.46
C SER A 88 -11.82 -6.07 6.09
N LEU A 89 -11.66 -5.85 7.39
CA LEU A 89 -12.21 -4.66 8.06
C LEU A 89 -11.54 -3.37 7.57
N GLY A 90 -10.22 -3.40 7.41
CA GLY A 90 -9.46 -2.28 6.86
C GLY A 90 -9.87 -1.94 5.42
N GLU A 91 -10.08 -2.96 4.59
CA GLU A 91 -10.58 -2.81 3.23
C GLU A 91 -11.99 -2.23 3.20
N LEU A 92 -12.89 -2.68 4.08
CA LEU A 92 -14.23 -2.12 4.21
C LEU A 92 -14.19 -0.62 4.55
N ILE A 93 -13.37 -0.24 5.53
CA ILE A 93 -13.15 1.16 5.92
C ILE A 93 -12.54 1.96 4.76
N ALA A 94 -11.58 1.38 4.04
CA ALA A 94 -10.93 2.04 2.91
C ALA A 94 -11.93 2.32 1.77
N LEU A 95 -12.76 1.35 1.42
CA LEU A 95 -13.76 1.46 0.35
C LEU A 95 -14.95 2.35 0.71
N THR A 96 -15.20 2.60 2.00
CA THR A 96 -16.30 3.47 2.47
C THR A 96 -15.80 4.86 2.82
N ILE A 97 -15.06 4.99 3.92
CA ILE A 97 -14.65 6.28 4.48
C ILE A 97 -13.62 6.95 3.58
N LEU A 98 -12.61 6.21 3.12
CA LEU A 98 -11.52 6.80 2.32
C LEU A 98 -12.03 7.24 0.94
N VAL A 99 -12.89 6.45 0.30
CA VAL A 99 -13.57 6.83 -0.95
C VAL A 99 -14.48 8.04 -0.76
N TRP A 100 -15.21 8.12 0.37
CA TRP A 100 -16.02 9.29 0.69
C TRP A 100 -15.15 10.55 0.86
N VAL A 101 -14.01 10.46 1.54
CA VAL A 101 -13.06 11.58 1.67
C VAL A 101 -12.48 11.98 0.31
N GLN A 102 -12.11 11.01 -0.53
CA GLN A 102 -11.57 11.29 -1.87
C GLN A 102 -12.57 12.01 -2.78
N THR A 103 -13.86 11.65 -2.69
CA THR A 103 -14.92 12.25 -3.50
C THR A 103 -15.39 13.60 -2.96
N ASN A 104 -15.50 13.77 -1.64
CA ASN A 104 -15.99 15.03 -1.03
C ASN A 104 -14.88 16.06 -0.77
N SER A 105 -13.73 15.64 -0.24
CA SER A 105 -12.61 16.52 0.14
C SER A 105 -11.48 16.55 -0.90
N GLY A 106 -11.58 15.72 -1.94
CA GLY A 106 -10.66 15.69 -3.08
C GLY A 106 -9.53 14.67 -2.95
N MET A 107 -9.01 14.26 -4.11
CA MET A 107 -8.01 13.19 -4.20
C MET A 107 -6.69 13.50 -3.48
N GLY A 108 -6.28 14.76 -3.37
CA GLY A 108 -5.03 15.14 -2.71
C GLY A 108 -5.00 14.79 -1.23
N LEU A 109 -6.09 15.06 -0.51
CA LEU A 109 -6.27 14.69 0.89
C LEU A 109 -6.37 13.18 1.05
N GLY A 110 -7.12 12.50 0.18
CA GLY A 110 -7.23 11.03 0.20
C GLY A 110 -5.86 10.34 0.05
N PHE A 111 -5.04 10.75 -0.93
CA PHE A 111 -3.69 10.21 -1.09
C PHE A 111 -2.76 10.58 0.07
N GLY A 112 -2.94 11.75 0.68
CA GLY A 112 -2.20 12.16 1.88
C GLY A 112 -2.49 11.25 3.08
N ILE A 113 -3.77 10.95 3.34
CA ILE A 113 -4.20 10.02 4.39
C ILE A 113 -3.62 8.63 4.14
N SER A 114 -3.68 8.12 2.90
CA SER A 114 -3.07 6.83 2.56
C SER A 114 -1.56 6.82 2.78
N ALA A 115 -0.86 7.92 2.43
CA ALA A 115 0.57 8.04 2.69
C ALA A 115 0.90 8.05 4.20
N ALA A 116 0.12 8.76 5.01
CA ALA A 116 0.28 8.80 6.46
C ALA A 116 0.04 7.42 7.09
N ALA A 117 -1.00 6.70 6.66
CA ALA A 117 -1.28 5.33 7.14
C ALA A 117 -0.12 4.38 6.82
N MET A 118 0.46 4.46 5.61
CA MET A 118 1.64 3.67 5.27
C MET A 118 2.86 4.06 6.10
N ALA A 119 3.08 5.34 6.37
CA ALA A 119 4.19 5.80 7.20
C ALA A 119 4.06 5.32 8.65
N LEU A 120 2.84 5.32 9.21
CA LEU A 120 2.56 4.77 10.54
C LEU A 120 2.81 3.26 10.60
N GLY A 121 2.37 2.51 9.58
CA GLY A 121 2.65 1.07 9.47
C GLY A 121 4.14 0.77 9.39
N LEU A 122 4.87 1.51 8.56
CA LEU A 122 6.33 1.40 8.47
C LEU A 122 7.01 1.75 9.80
N GLY A 123 6.59 2.82 10.46
CA GLY A 123 7.09 3.22 11.77
C GLY A 123 6.88 2.12 12.81
N SER A 124 5.69 1.50 12.84
CA SER A 124 5.39 0.35 13.69
C SER A 124 6.33 -0.84 13.43
N LEU A 125 6.63 -1.15 12.17
CA LEU A 125 7.56 -2.23 11.83
C LEU A 125 8.98 -1.90 12.29
N ILE A 126 9.46 -0.67 12.06
CA ILE A 126 10.81 -0.26 12.47
C ILE A 126 10.94 -0.28 13.99
N CYS A 127 9.96 0.25 14.72
CA CYS A 127 9.95 0.22 16.19
C CYS A 127 9.93 -1.22 16.75
N GLY A 128 9.31 -2.16 16.02
CA GLY A 128 9.26 -3.57 16.39
C GLY A 128 10.54 -4.36 16.08
N PHE A 129 11.52 -3.77 15.39
CA PHE A 129 12.70 -4.47 14.87
C PHE A 129 13.47 -5.25 15.95
N THR A 130 13.57 -4.73 17.17
CA THR A 130 14.25 -5.39 18.30
C THR A 130 13.49 -6.58 18.87
N PHE A 131 12.19 -6.69 18.60
CA PHE A 131 11.31 -7.78 19.06
C PHE A 131 11.11 -8.86 17.99
N TYR A 132 11.57 -8.64 16.76
CA TYR A 132 11.42 -9.60 15.67
C TYR A 132 12.46 -10.70 15.73
N ARG A 133 12.03 -11.93 15.41
CA ARG A 133 12.90 -13.10 15.37
C ARG A 133 13.44 -13.21 13.95
N ASN A 134 14.56 -12.54 13.71
CA ASN A 134 15.22 -12.59 12.41
C ASN A 134 15.78 -14.00 12.14
N LYS A 135 15.26 -14.66 11.11
CA LYS A 135 15.82 -15.92 10.62
C LYS A 135 17.14 -15.64 9.87
N PRO A 136 18.17 -16.48 10.00
CA PRO A 136 19.35 -16.37 9.17
C PRO A 136 18.97 -16.53 7.68
N PRO A 137 19.72 -15.91 6.75
CA PRO A 137 19.40 -15.97 5.33
C PRO A 137 19.37 -17.42 4.85
N GLN A 138 18.20 -17.89 4.39
CA GLN A 138 18.04 -19.21 3.80
C GLN A 138 18.53 -19.21 2.35
N GLY A 139 19.83 -19.39 2.14
CA GLY A 139 20.42 -19.77 0.85
C GLY A 139 19.94 -18.98 -0.39
N SER A 140 20.09 -19.58 -1.57
CA SER A 140 19.58 -19.00 -2.82
C SER A 140 18.16 -19.50 -3.09
N ILE A 141 17.26 -18.59 -3.46
CA ILE A 141 15.88 -18.91 -3.86
C ILE A 141 15.86 -19.72 -5.18
N PHE A 142 16.96 -19.67 -5.95
CA PHE A 142 17.10 -20.37 -7.24
C PHE A 142 17.58 -21.81 -7.15
N THR A 143 18.21 -22.22 -6.04
CA THR A 143 18.68 -23.60 -5.85
C THR A 143 17.58 -24.66 -6.02
N PRO A 144 16.36 -24.50 -5.46
CA PRO A 144 15.26 -25.47 -5.67
C PRO A 144 14.62 -25.42 -7.06
N ILE A 145 14.94 -24.44 -7.91
CA ILE A 145 14.41 -24.33 -9.28
C ILE A 145 15.35 -25.02 -10.28
N LEU A 146 16.63 -25.16 -9.94
CA LEU A 146 17.67 -25.79 -10.77
C LEU A 146 17.87 -27.29 -10.49
N GLN A 147 17.16 -27.87 -9.53
CA GLN A 147 17.21 -29.29 -9.17
C GLN A 147 15.93 -30.00 -9.59
#